data_AF-A0A7S3F022-F1
#
_entry.id   AF-A0A7S3F022-F1
#
_cell.length_a   1.000
_cell.length_b   1.000
_cell.length_c   1.000
_cell.angle_alpha   90.00
_cell.angle_beta   90.00
_cell.angle_gamma   90.00
#
_symmetry.space_group_name_H-M   'P 1'
#
loop_
_entity.id
_entity.type
_entity.pdbx_description
1 polymer ?
#
loop_
_entity_poly.entity_id
_entity_poly.type
_entity_poly.pdbx_seq_one_letter_code
_entity_poly.pdbx_strand_id
1 'polypeptide(L)'
;MTKGAVGAKAFEKAEDPIYVLDNNIPLDTEWYLEHQLAEPIKRLFEPIVENTKALLEGDHTRRIKKAMPSNSGLMKFVAVTQRCLGCKASLPGAKDVAGNALCMSCKPKEVEIYYSKLQHLANCERFFWQTAVQSQRVTGHNFSDVLGIGRDSPLFYQMRKARKDLKEAQETLTRFDVPVC
;
A
#
# COMPACT_ATOMS: atom_id res chain seq x y z
N MET A 1 -11.26 -1.61 -11.52
CA MET A 1 -10.80 -0.59 -12.48
C MET A 1 -9.36 -0.24 -12.18
N THR A 2 -8.46 -0.51 -13.12
CA THR A 2 -7.04 -0.19 -13.02
C THR A 2 -6.76 1.16 -13.67
N LYS A 3 -5.65 1.78 -13.27
CA LYS A 3 -5.24 3.06 -13.84
C LYS A 3 -4.66 2.83 -15.23
N GLY A 4 -5.35 3.33 -16.26
CA GLY A 4 -4.93 3.29 -17.67
C GLY A 4 -4.47 4.64 -18.21
N ALA A 5 -4.24 4.71 -19.52
CA ALA A 5 -3.94 5.95 -20.23
C ALA A 5 -5.09 6.97 -20.08
N VAL A 6 -4.74 8.27 -20.16
CA VAL A 6 -5.74 9.35 -20.14
C VAL A 6 -6.65 9.20 -21.35
N GLY A 7 -7.96 9.15 -21.13
CA GLY A 7 -8.96 8.93 -22.18
C GLY A 7 -9.21 7.48 -22.58
N ALA A 8 -8.52 6.50 -21.99
CA ALA A 8 -8.80 5.08 -22.24
C ALA A 8 -10.23 4.73 -21.80
N LYS A 9 -10.90 3.89 -22.58
CA LYS A 9 -12.30 3.50 -22.34
C LYS A 9 -12.39 2.63 -21.09
N ALA A 10 -13.52 2.69 -20.39
CA ALA A 10 -13.68 1.98 -19.12
C ALA A 10 -13.48 0.46 -19.24
N PHE A 11 -13.90 -0.15 -20.36
CA PHE A 11 -13.71 -1.59 -20.57
C PHE A 11 -12.23 -1.98 -20.79
N GLU A 12 -11.38 -1.06 -21.24
CA GLU A 12 -9.94 -1.29 -21.44
C GLU A 12 -9.15 -1.23 -20.12
N LYS A 13 -9.79 -0.72 -19.06
CA LYS A 13 -9.25 -0.59 -17.70
C LYS A 13 -9.76 -1.68 -16.75
N ALA A 14 -10.58 -2.61 -17.25
CA ALA A 14 -11.08 -3.74 -16.48
C ALA A 14 -10.02 -4.85 -16.48
N GLU A 15 -9.67 -5.34 -15.29
CA GLU A 15 -8.61 -6.32 -15.12
C GLU A 15 -8.98 -7.34 -14.03
N ASP A 16 -8.44 -8.55 -14.11
CA ASP A 16 -8.68 -9.60 -13.12
C ASP A 16 -8.06 -9.24 -11.75
N PRO A 17 -8.79 -9.39 -10.63
CA PRO A 17 -8.28 -9.02 -9.30
C PRO A 17 -7.00 -9.74 -8.88
N ILE A 18 -6.80 -10.99 -9.30
CA ILE A 18 -5.58 -11.75 -8.97
C ILE A 18 -4.42 -11.22 -9.80
N TYR A 19 -4.64 -10.96 -11.09
CA TYR A 19 -3.63 -10.37 -11.96
C TYR A 19 -3.18 -8.98 -11.46
N VAL A 20 -4.13 -8.15 -11.01
CA VAL A 20 -3.85 -6.83 -10.40
C VAL A 20 -2.97 -6.97 -9.17
N LEU A 21 -3.27 -7.92 -8.29
CA LEU A 21 -2.53 -8.15 -7.05
C LEU A 21 -1.10 -8.64 -7.33
N ASP A 22 -0.94 -9.56 -8.27
CA ASP A 22 0.36 -10.20 -8.54
C ASP A 22 1.32 -9.27 -9.29
N ASN A 23 0.79 -8.38 -10.13
CA ASN A 23 1.58 -7.42 -10.91
C ASN A 23 1.65 -6.02 -10.28
N ASN A 24 1.05 -5.82 -9.10
CA ASN A 24 0.98 -4.53 -8.41
C ASN A 24 0.42 -3.42 -9.31
N ILE A 25 -0.65 -3.73 -10.04
CA ILE A 25 -1.26 -2.77 -10.96
C ILE A 25 -1.99 -1.70 -10.12
N PRO A 26 -1.73 -0.42 -10.34
CA PRO A 26 -2.40 0.64 -9.59
C PRO A 26 -3.89 0.67 -9.88
N LEU A 27 -4.69 0.77 -8.81
CA LEU A 27 -6.13 1.01 -8.91
C LEU A 27 -6.41 2.47 -9.28
N ASP A 28 -7.47 2.69 -10.04
CA ASP A 28 -7.95 4.03 -10.37
C ASP A 28 -8.82 4.57 -9.22
N THR A 29 -8.18 5.05 -8.16
CA THR A 29 -8.87 5.52 -6.94
C THR A 29 -9.78 6.72 -7.21
N GLU A 30 -9.42 7.57 -8.16
CA GLU A 30 -10.21 8.74 -8.58
C GLU A 30 -11.52 8.26 -9.24
N TRP A 31 -11.43 7.27 -10.15
CA TRP A 31 -12.62 6.67 -10.75
C TRP A 31 -13.57 6.02 -9.72
N TYR A 32 -13.04 5.26 -8.75
CA TYR A 32 -13.84 4.66 -7.67
C TYR A 32 -14.53 5.72 -6.79
N LEU A 33 -13.82 6.80 -6.46
CA LEU A 33 -14.38 7.89 -5.67
C LEU A 33 -15.54 8.56 -6.41
N GLU A 34 -15.34 8.94 -7.67
CA GLU A 34 -16.32 9.68 -8.46
C GLU A 34 -17.54 8.84 -8.87
N HIS A 35 -17.32 7.60 -9.31
CA HIS A 35 -18.38 6.80 -9.95
C HIS A 35 -19.09 5.83 -9.01
N GLN A 36 -18.46 5.45 -7.89
CA GLN A 36 -19.07 4.50 -6.94
C GLN A 36 -19.44 5.14 -5.61
N LEU A 37 -18.60 6.03 -5.08
CA LEU A 37 -18.78 6.55 -3.72
C LEU A 37 -19.44 7.92 -3.67
N ALA A 38 -19.14 8.82 -4.61
CA ALA A 38 -19.55 10.22 -4.53
C ALA A 38 -21.07 10.40 -4.47
N GLU A 39 -21.81 9.80 -5.40
CA GLU A 39 -23.27 9.98 -5.47
C GLU A 39 -24.03 9.39 -4.28
N PRO A 40 -23.74 8.15 -3.81
CA PRO A 40 -24.33 7.66 -2.57
C PRO A 40 -24.02 8.53 -1.36
N ILE A 41 -22.79 9.01 -1.22
CA ILE A 41 -22.38 9.87 -0.10
C ILE A 41 -23.11 11.21 -0.16
N LYS A 42 -23.15 11.87 -1.32
CA LYS A 42 -23.89 13.13 -1.49
C LYS A 42 -25.35 12.94 -1.10
N ARG A 43 -26.03 11.91 -1.62
CA ARG A 43 -27.44 11.65 -1.32
C ARG A 43 -27.71 11.46 0.17
N LEU A 44 -26.78 10.84 0.91
CA LEU A 44 -26.92 10.64 2.35
C LEU A 44 -26.73 11.94 3.14
N PHE A 45 -25.80 12.80 2.73
CA PHE A 45 -25.41 14.00 3.48
C PHE A 45 -26.06 15.30 3.01
N GLU A 46 -26.68 15.33 1.82
CA GLU A 46 -27.40 16.48 1.27
C GLU A 46 -28.47 17.05 2.22
N PRO A 47 -29.27 16.24 2.96
CA PRO A 47 -30.22 16.80 3.92
C PRO A 47 -29.58 17.33 5.22
N ILE A 48 -28.28 17.09 5.45
CA ILE A 48 -27.58 17.42 6.70
C ILE A 48 -26.57 18.56 6.49
N VAL A 49 -25.91 18.61 5.33
CA VAL A 49 -24.78 19.49 5.04
C VAL A 49 -25.07 20.32 3.80
N GLU A 50 -24.98 21.65 3.92
CA GLU A 50 -25.26 22.60 2.83
C GLU A 50 -24.35 22.41 1.60
N ASN A 51 -23.08 22.02 1.81
CA ASN A 51 -22.13 21.75 0.73
C ASN A 51 -21.48 20.37 0.89
N THR A 52 -22.13 19.35 0.35
CA THR A 52 -21.63 17.96 0.34
C THR A 52 -20.35 17.77 -0.47
N LYS A 53 -20.03 18.68 -1.41
CA LYS A 53 -18.78 18.59 -2.21
C LYS A 53 -17.54 18.77 -1.34
N ALA A 54 -17.63 19.60 -0.30
CA ALA A 54 -16.54 19.80 0.66
C ALA A 54 -16.14 18.52 1.42
N LEU A 55 -16.98 17.46 1.41
CA LEU A 55 -16.63 16.17 2.02
C LEU A 55 -15.62 15.40 1.15
N LEU A 56 -15.72 15.53 -0.17
CA LEU A 56 -14.94 14.77 -1.14
C LEU A 56 -13.75 15.57 -1.68
N GLU A 57 -13.83 16.90 -1.63
CA GLU A 57 -12.83 17.83 -2.14
C GLU A 57 -12.36 18.75 -1.01
N GLY A 58 -11.04 18.98 -0.90
CA GLY A 58 -10.51 19.93 0.08
C GLY A 58 -9.07 19.66 0.50
N ASP A 59 -8.65 20.35 1.55
CA ASP A 59 -7.28 20.27 2.07
C ASP A 59 -6.97 18.88 2.66
N HIS A 60 -7.99 18.21 3.20
CA HIS A 60 -7.89 16.86 3.74
C HIS A 60 -7.62 15.79 2.68
N THR A 61 -7.94 16.04 1.39
CA THR A 61 -7.73 15.08 0.29
C THR A 61 -6.45 15.34 -0.52
N ARG A 62 -5.70 16.41 -0.22
CA ARG A 62 -4.45 16.76 -0.94
C ARG A 62 -3.33 15.72 -0.79
N ARG A 63 -3.38 14.85 0.23
CA ARG A 63 -2.38 13.79 0.45
C ARG A 63 -2.83 12.48 -0.18
N ILE A 64 -2.36 12.23 -1.41
CA ILE A 64 -2.69 11.00 -2.16
C ILE A 64 -1.52 10.02 -2.15
N LYS A 65 -1.77 8.76 -1.79
CA LYS A 65 -0.82 7.66 -1.97
C LYS A 65 -1.08 7.01 -3.33
N LYS A 66 -0.15 7.19 -4.28
CA LYS A 66 -0.22 6.56 -5.61
C LYS A 66 0.77 5.39 -5.64
N ALA A 67 0.26 4.17 -5.80
CA ALA A 67 1.09 3.00 -6.09
C ALA A 67 1.64 3.13 -7.52
N MET A 68 2.89 2.74 -7.72
CA MET A 68 3.50 2.69 -9.05
C MET A 68 3.72 1.23 -9.43
N PRO A 69 3.44 0.84 -10.69
CA PRO A 69 3.69 -0.52 -11.15
C PRO A 69 5.19 -0.80 -11.12
N SER A 70 5.58 -1.92 -10.53
CA SER A 70 7.00 -2.23 -10.28
C SER A 70 7.72 -2.79 -11.51
N ASN A 71 7.03 -3.48 -12.41
CA ASN A 71 7.67 -4.34 -13.42
C ASN A 71 7.11 -4.23 -14.86
N SER A 72 6.52 -3.10 -15.27
CA SER A 72 5.96 -2.96 -16.62
C SER A 72 6.75 -1.99 -17.51
N GLY A 73 7.07 -2.44 -18.74
CA GLY A 73 7.67 -1.63 -19.81
C GLY A 73 8.90 -0.81 -19.40
N LEU A 74 8.79 0.51 -19.56
CA LEU A 74 9.85 1.49 -19.26
C LEU A 74 10.37 1.41 -17.82
N MET A 75 9.53 1.03 -16.85
CA MET A 75 9.92 0.96 -15.43
C MET A 75 11.00 -0.08 -15.14
N LYS A 76 11.16 -1.10 -15.98
CA LYS A 76 12.25 -2.10 -15.83
C LYS A 76 13.64 -1.49 -16.03
N PHE A 77 13.74 -0.40 -16.79
CA PHE A 77 15.00 0.25 -17.14
C PHE A 77 15.29 1.50 -16.30
N VAL A 78 14.37 1.88 -15.40
CA VAL A 78 14.55 3.04 -14.52
C VAL A 78 15.35 2.64 -13.29
N ALA A 79 16.54 3.24 -13.13
CA ALA A 79 17.30 3.13 -11.89
C ALA A 79 16.56 3.83 -10.74
N VAL A 80 15.90 3.04 -9.88
CA VAL A 80 15.22 3.58 -8.69
C VAL A 80 16.24 4.20 -7.74
N THR A 81 16.24 5.53 -7.62
CA THR A 81 17.04 6.24 -6.62
C THR A 81 16.41 6.09 -5.24
N GLN A 82 17.20 5.75 -4.23
CA GLN A 82 16.72 5.70 -2.86
C GLN A 82 16.33 7.10 -2.37
N ARG A 83 15.27 7.18 -1.56
CA ARG A 83 14.79 8.43 -0.97
C ARG A 83 14.86 8.37 0.55
N CYS A 84 15.12 9.53 1.15
CA CYS A 84 15.09 9.72 2.60
C CYS A 84 13.70 9.36 3.15
N LEU A 85 13.64 8.54 4.20
CA LEU A 85 12.37 8.12 4.80
C LEU A 85 11.62 9.25 5.53
N GLY A 86 12.32 10.32 5.94
CA GLY A 86 11.73 11.50 6.56
C GLY A 86 11.20 12.51 5.54
N CYS A 87 12.10 13.12 4.76
CA CYS A 87 11.77 14.23 3.86
C CYS A 87 11.53 13.83 2.39
N LYS A 88 11.73 12.56 2.02
CA LYS A 88 11.64 12.05 0.63
C LYS A 88 12.63 12.65 -0.36
N ALA A 89 13.64 13.40 0.10
CA ALA A 89 14.75 13.86 -0.73
C ALA A 89 15.52 12.66 -1.33
N SER A 90 16.05 12.83 -2.54
CA SER A 90 16.90 11.82 -3.19
C SER A 90 18.20 11.64 -2.40
N LEU A 91 18.59 10.40 -2.13
CA LEU A 91 19.83 10.08 -1.43
C LEU A 91 20.91 9.71 -2.46
N PRO A 92 22.10 10.34 -2.41
CA PRO A 92 23.24 9.90 -3.21
C PRO A 92 23.78 8.58 -2.63
N GLY A 93 23.96 7.56 -3.47
CA GLY A 93 24.50 6.25 -3.08
C GLY A 93 23.83 5.06 -3.77
N ALA A 94 24.49 3.89 -3.70
CA ALA A 94 23.93 2.64 -4.18
C ALA A 94 22.71 2.21 -3.34
N LYS A 95 21.81 1.43 -3.93
CA LYS A 95 20.53 1.02 -3.34
C LYS A 95 20.65 0.28 -2.00
N ASP A 96 21.81 -0.34 -1.75
CA ASP A 96 22.00 -1.34 -0.70
C ASP A 96 23.10 -0.96 0.31
N VAL A 97 23.41 0.33 0.45
CA VAL A 97 24.31 0.78 1.51
C VAL A 97 23.57 0.76 2.84
N ALA A 98 23.93 -0.19 3.71
CA ALA A 98 23.46 -0.28 5.08
C ALA A 98 23.66 1.07 5.80
N GLY A 99 22.62 1.55 6.49
CA GLY A 99 22.65 2.83 7.22
C GLY A 99 22.28 4.08 6.38
N ASN A 100 21.95 3.95 5.09
CA ASN A 100 21.51 5.08 4.24
C ASN A 100 19.98 5.23 4.19
N ALA A 101 19.33 5.29 5.36
CA ALA A 101 17.88 5.51 5.49
C ALA A 101 17.47 6.99 5.41
N LEU A 102 18.35 7.89 5.88
CA LEU A 102 18.05 9.31 6.11
C LEU A 102 19.11 10.23 5.51
N CYS A 103 18.68 11.43 5.09
CA CYS A 103 19.62 12.49 4.72
C CYS A 103 20.22 13.15 5.98
N MET A 104 21.31 13.91 5.80
CA MET A 104 21.99 14.62 6.89
C MET A 104 21.05 15.51 7.72
N SER A 105 20.11 16.21 7.08
CA SER A 105 19.13 17.05 7.80
C SER A 105 18.10 16.25 8.62
N CYS A 106 17.80 15.01 8.25
CA CYS A 106 16.81 14.17 8.95
C CYS A 106 17.44 13.26 10.02
N LYS A 107 18.76 13.08 9.99
CA LYS A 107 19.52 12.31 10.98
C LYS A 107 19.25 12.71 12.45
N PRO A 108 19.10 13.99 12.84
CA PRO A 108 18.75 14.31 14.23
C PRO A 108 17.37 13.78 14.68
N LYS A 109 16.46 13.49 13.74
CA LYS A 109 15.12 12.91 14.00
C LYS A 109 15.07 11.41 13.75
N GLU A 110 16.22 10.75 13.70
CA GLU A 110 16.32 9.33 13.35
C GLU A 110 15.50 8.42 14.26
N VAL A 111 15.59 8.64 15.57
CA VAL A 111 14.85 7.84 16.58
C VAL A 111 13.34 7.94 16.37
N GLU A 112 12.82 9.14 16.13
CA GLU A 112 11.39 9.37 15.90
C GLU A 112 10.92 8.67 14.62
N ILE A 113 11.67 8.82 13.53
CA ILE A 113 11.33 8.20 12.24
C ILE A 113 11.43 6.67 12.34
N TYR A 114 12.49 6.15 12.95
CA TYR A 114 12.68 4.73 13.16
C TYR A 114 11.53 4.13 13.98
N TYR A 115 11.17 4.77 15.10
CA TYR A 115 10.08 4.30 15.95
C TYR A 115 8.73 4.29 15.21
N SER A 116 8.45 5.31 14.39
CA SER A 116 7.26 5.32 13.53
C SER A 116 7.24 4.15 12.53
N LYS A 117 8.39 3.77 11.96
CA LYS A 117 8.50 2.60 11.08
C LYS A 117 8.39 1.28 11.84
N LEU A 118 8.94 1.20 13.04
CA LEU A 118 8.84 0.03 13.92
C LEU A 118 7.38 -0.23 14.33
N GLN A 119 6.65 0.82 14.71
CA GLN A 119 5.21 0.72 14.98
C GLN A 119 4.42 0.25 13.74
N HIS A 120 4.80 0.70 12.55
CA HIS A 120 4.18 0.24 11.32
C HIS A 120 4.43 -1.25 11.08
N LEU A 121 5.67 -1.73 11.26
CA LEU A 121 6.00 -3.15 11.17
C LEU A 121 5.17 -3.97 12.16
N ALA A 122 5.12 -3.58 13.43
CA ALA A 122 4.34 -4.29 14.45
C ALA A 122 2.85 -4.39 14.10
N ASN A 123 2.28 -3.35 13.47
CA ASN A 123 0.90 -3.38 12.98
C ASN A 123 0.74 -4.35 11.80
N CYS A 124 1.68 -4.38 10.86
CA CYS A 124 1.69 -5.33 9.75
C CYS A 124 1.83 -6.78 10.24
N GLU A 125 2.69 -7.04 11.23
CA GLU A 125 2.85 -8.35 11.87
C GLU A 125 1.58 -8.79 12.57
N ARG A 126 0.97 -7.91 13.37
CA ARG A 126 -0.31 -8.21 14.03
C ARG A 126 -1.38 -8.58 13.00
N PHE A 127 -1.51 -7.81 11.92
CA PHE A 127 -2.50 -8.07 10.88
C PHE A 127 -2.21 -9.38 10.12
N PHE A 128 -0.94 -9.67 9.84
CA PHE A 128 -0.50 -10.94 9.26
C PHE A 128 -0.89 -12.12 10.16
N TRP A 129 -0.55 -12.07 11.44
CA TRP A 129 -0.86 -13.15 12.39
C TRP A 129 -2.35 -13.33 12.61
N GLN A 130 -3.12 -12.24 12.71
CA GLN A 130 -4.57 -12.31 12.77
C GLN A 130 -5.13 -13.04 11.55
N THR A 131 -4.75 -12.62 10.35
CA THR A 131 -5.24 -13.23 9.11
C THR A 131 -4.79 -14.70 9.00
N ALA A 132 -3.54 -15.01 9.34
CA ALA A 132 -3.00 -16.37 9.29
C ALA A 132 -3.75 -17.32 10.25
N VAL A 133 -4.05 -16.87 11.46
CA VAL A 133 -4.81 -17.67 12.43
C VAL A 133 -6.26 -17.87 11.98
N GLN A 134 -6.92 -16.82 11.45
CA GLN A 134 -8.28 -16.97 10.90
C GLN A 134 -8.30 -17.96 9.73
N SER A 135 -7.30 -17.87 8.85
CA SER A 135 -7.10 -18.79 7.74
C SER A 135 -6.97 -20.24 8.18
N GLN A 136 -6.14 -20.54 9.20
CA GLN A 136 -5.99 -21.89 9.76
C GLN A 136 -7.28 -22.43 10.39
N ARG A 137 -8.06 -21.55 11.05
CA ARG A 137 -9.36 -21.94 11.61
C ARG A 137 -10.35 -22.37 10.54
N VAL A 138 -10.37 -21.66 9.40
CA VAL A 138 -11.27 -21.98 8.27
C VAL A 138 -10.85 -23.27 7.57
N THR A 139 -9.55 -23.52 7.41
CA THR A 139 -9.06 -24.76 6.77
C THR A 139 -9.10 -25.97 7.71
N GLY A 140 -9.24 -25.75 9.03
CA GLY A 140 -9.31 -26.83 10.03
C GLY A 140 -7.97 -27.51 10.31
N HIS A 141 -6.87 -26.98 9.78
CA HIS A 141 -5.53 -27.50 9.99
C HIS A 141 -4.69 -26.51 10.80
N ASN A 142 -4.11 -27.00 11.90
CA ASN A 142 -3.19 -26.23 12.74
C ASN A 142 -1.75 -26.62 12.40
N PHE A 143 -0.83 -25.66 12.42
CA PHE A 143 0.61 -25.85 12.21
C PHE A 143 1.03 -26.40 10.84
N SER A 144 0.11 -26.43 9.87
CA SER A 144 0.40 -26.69 8.46
C SER A 144 0.27 -25.42 7.63
N ASP A 145 0.76 -25.49 6.39
CA ASP A 145 0.50 -24.43 5.42
C ASP A 145 -0.99 -24.27 5.17
N VAL A 146 -1.43 -23.02 5.11
CA VAL A 146 -2.81 -22.67 4.73
C VAL A 146 -2.94 -22.87 3.22
N LEU A 147 -3.50 -24.00 2.83
CA LEU A 147 -3.87 -24.33 1.47
C LEU A 147 -5.40 -24.38 1.36
N GLY A 148 -5.97 -23.94 0.25
CA GLY A 148 -7.41 -24.12 -0.02
C GLY A 148 -8.36 -22.98 0.37
N ILE A 149 -7.87 -21.78 0.70
CA ILE A 149 -8.76 -20.61 0.78
C ILE A 149 -9.24 -20.26 -0.63
N GLY A 150 -10.55 -20.34 -0.85
CA GLY A 150 -11.17 -19.97 -2.11
C GLY A 150 -10.97 -18.51 -2.47
N ARG A 151 -10.91 -18.21 -3.78
CA ARG A 151 -10.70 -16.84 -4.32
C ARG A 151 -11.83 -15.88 -3.94
N ASP A 152 -13.02 -16.40 -3.68
CA ASP A 152 -14.19 -15.61 -3.28
C ASP A 152 -14.18 -15.25 -1.79
N SER A 153 -13.26 -15.84 -1.01
CA SER A 153 -13.11 -15.49 0.39
C SER A 153 -12.33 -14.18 0.55
N PRO A 154 -12.78 -13.24 1.40
CA PRO A 154 -12.02 -12.03 1.70
C PRO A 154 -10.64 -12.35 2.30
N LEU A 155 -10.51 -13.48 3.00
CA LEU A 155 -9.23 -13.94 3.58
C LEU A 155 -8.16 -14.19 2.51
N PHE A 156 -8.55 -14.56 1.28
CA PHE A 156 -7.62 -14.82 0.19
C PHE A 156 -6.79 -13.58 -0.16
N TYR A 157 -7.47 -12.46 -0.44
CA TYR A 157 -6.82 -11.20 -0.78
C TYR A 157 -6.14 -10.56 0.44
N GLN A 158 -6.78 -10.64 1.62
CA GLN A 158 -6.21 -10.12 2.86
C GLN A 158 -4.88 -10.78 3.21
N MET A 159 -4.78 -12.11 3.11
CA MET A 159 -3.57 -12.85 3.46
C MET A 159 -2.41 -12.55 2.51
N ARG A 160 -2.68 -12.47 1.20
CA ARG A 160 -1.66 -12.09 0.20
C ARG A 160 -1.18 -10.66 0.42
N LYS A 161 -2.10 -9.72 0.67
CA LYS A 161 -1.76 -8.33 0.98
C LYS A 161 -0.94 -8.23 2.27
N ALA A 162 -1.38 -8.89 3.35
CA ALA A 162 -0.68 -8.87 4.64
C ALA A 162 0.77 -9.38 4.51
N ARG A 163 0.99 -10.47 3.76
CA ARG A 163 2.34 -10.99 3.49
C ARG A 163 3.20 -9.99 2.72
N LYS A 164 2.62 -9.30 1.72
CA LYS A 164 3.33 -8.29 0.93
C LYS A 164 3.67 -7.04 1.76
N ASP A 165 2.69 -6.50 2.47
CA ASP A 165 2.85 -5.32 3.33
C ASP A 165 3.88 -5.59 4.45
N LEU A 166 3.88 -6.79 5.04
CA LEU A 166 4.86 -7.20 6.04
C LEU A 166 6.27 -7.22 5.47
N LYS A 167 6.46 -7.81 4.29
CA LYS A 167 7.76 -7.86 3.61
C LYS A 167 8.29 -6.45 3.30
N GLU A 168 7.44 -5.57 2.75
CA GLU A 168 7.81 -4.18 2.46
C GLU A 168 8.17 -3.39 3.73
N ALA A 169 7.47 -3.63 4.84
CA ALA A 169 7.77 -3.01 6.13
C ALA A 169 9.12 -3.49 6.70
N GLN A 170 9.44 -4.78 6.59
CA GLN A 170 10.73 -5.35 6.98
C GLN A 170 11.87 -4.76 6.15
N GLU A 171 11.74 -4.74 4.81
CA GLU A 171 12.71 -4.14 3.89
C GLU A 171 12.92 -2.63 4.15
N THR A 172 11.91 -1.93 4.67
CA THR A 172 12.05 -0.52 5.05
C THR A 172 12.90 -0.34 6.31
N LEU A 173 12.80 -1.26 7.28
CA LEU A 173 13.54 -1.18 8.54
C LEU A 173 14.99 -1.66 8.41
N THR A 174 15.27 -2.64 7.55
CA THR A 174 16.66 -3.08 7.28
C THR A 174 17.56 -1.94 6.80
N ARG A 175 16.98 -0.88 6.23
CA ARG A 175 17.71 0.33 5.80
C ARG A 175 18.41 1.08 6.94
N PHE A 176 17.95 0.93 8.18
CA PHE A 176 18.56 1.59 9.35
C PHE A 176 19.76 0.81 9.92
N ASP A 177 20.10 -0.37 9.38
CA ASP A 177 21.20 -1.22 9.86
C ASP A 177 21.10 -1.60 11.36
N VAL A 178 19.86 -1.67 11.86
CA VAL A 178 19.56 -2.13 13.22
C VAL A 178 19.01 -3.55 13.11
N PRO A 179 19.53 -4.53 13.86
CA PRO A 179 18.96 -5.86 13.90
C PRO A 179 17.52 -5.78 14.41
N VAL A 180 16.59 -6.23 13.59
CA VAL A 180 15.17 -6.37 13.96
C VAL A 180 15.05 -7.75 14.64
N CYS A 181 14.62 -7.77 15.90
CA CYS A 181 14.45 -8.99 16.69
C CYS A 181 13.28 -9.86 16.20
#